data_AF-A0A7C0Z2Z6-F1
#
_entry.id   AF-A0A7C0Z2Z6-F1
#
_cell.length_a   1.000
_cell.length_b   1.000
_cell.length_c   1.000
_cell.angle_alpha   90.00
_cell.angle_beta   90.00
_cell.angle_gamma   90.00
#
_symmetry.space_group_name_H-M   'P 1'
#
loop_
_entity.id
_entity.type
_entity.pdbx_description
1 polymer ?
#
loop_
_entity_poly.entity_id
_entity_poly.type
_entity_poly.pdbx_seq_one_letter_code
_entity_poly.pdbx_strand_id
1 'polypeptide(L)' 'QYRRLVCRHCKGFIVPGVNCRVRLQPRREPHVVITCLRCGGHMRIPLRPKKARR' A
#
# COMPACT_ATOMS: atom_id res chain seq x y z
N GLN A 1 -1.05 -2.46 14.84
CA GLN A 1 -2.24 -2.05 14.06
C GLN A 1 -2.00 -0.89 13.06
N TYR A 2 -0.88 -0.14 13.10
CA TYR A 2 -0.72 1.07 12.26
C TYR A 2 0.29 1.01 11.10
N ARG A 3 0.96 -0.13 10.86
CA ARG A 3 2.09 -0.25 9.90
C ARG A 3 1.75 0.06 8.43
N ARG A 4 0.46 0.15 8.06
CA ARG A 4 0.00 0.37 6.69
C ARG A 4 -0.48 1.82 6.42
N LEU A 5 -0.61 2.63 7.47
CA LEU A 5 -1.08 4.02 7.39
C LEU A 5 0.07 5.03 7.35
N VAL A 6 1.32 4.56 7.31
CA VAL A 6 2.51 5.41 7.31
C VAL A 6 3.35 5.06 6.09
N CYS A 7 3.79 6.09 5.36
CA CYS A 7 4.70 5.91 4.25
C CYS A 7 6.06 5.45 4.75
N ARG A 8 6.62 4.39 4.16
CA ARG A 8 7.95 3.88 4.54
C ARG A 8 9.11 4.81 4.18
N HIS A 9 8.91 5.73 3.24
CA HIS A 9 9.96 6.63 2.77
C HIS A 9 9.98 7.94 3.56
N CYS A 10 8.89 8.70 3.52
CA CYS A 10 8.82 10.02 4.16
C CYS A 10 8.26 9.99 5.59
N LYS A 11 7.85 8.81 6.10
CA LYS A 11 7.20 8.63 7.41
C LYS A 11 5.91 9.47 7.59
N GLY A 12 5.38 10.04 6.51
CA GLY A 12 4.14 10.80 6.52
C GLY A 12 2.91 9.90 6.62
N PHE A 13 1.84 10.46 7.18
CA PHE A 13 0.57 9.77 7.29
C PHE A 13 -0.11 9.64 5.91
N ILE A 14 -0.57 8.44 5.61
CA ILE A 14 -1.25 8.09 4.37
C ILE A 14 -2.74 8.35 4.58
N VAL A 15 -3.22 9.45 3.99
CA VAL A 15 -4.65 9.76 3.89
C VAL A 15 -5.06 9.53 2.42
N PRO A 16 -5.84 8.47 2.13
CA PRO A 16 -6.35 8.23 0.78
C PRO A 16 -7.14 9.44 0.28
N GLY A 17 -6.89 9.87 -0.95
CA GLY A 17 -7.61 10.99 -1.58
C GLY A 17 -6.94 12.36 -1.41
N VAL A 18 -6.15 12.57 -0.33
CA VAL A 18 -5.45 13.84 -0.10
C VAL A 18 -3.96 13.72 -0.47
N ASN A 19 -3.26 12.77 0.16
CA ASN A 19 -1.80 12.68 0.07
C ASN A 19 -1.33 11.44 -0.69
N CYS A 20 -2.24 10.51 -0.98
CA CYS A 20 -1.91 9.18 -1.47
C CYS A 20 -2.95 8.68 -2.46
N ARG A 21 -2.47 8.01 -3.50
CA ARG A 21 -3.29 7.35 -4.53
C ARG A 21 -3.31 5.85 -4.28
N VAL A 22 -4.50 5.29 -4.04
CA VAL A 22 -4.69 3.86 -3.82
C VAL A 22 -5.28 3.24 -5.08
N ARG A 23 -4.66 2.17 -5.58
CA ARG A 23 -5.13 1.43 -6.77
C ARG A 23 -5.16 -0.06 -6.47
N LEU A 24 -6.18 -0.73 -6.98
CA LEU A 24 -6.28 -2.19 -7.01
C LEU A 24 -5.73 -2.68 -8.34
N GLN A 25 -4.69 -3.53 -8.29
CA GLN A 25 -4.14 -4.17 -9.48
C GLN A 25 -4.44 -5.67 -9.42
N PRO A 26 -5.33 -6.18 -10.28
CA PRO A 26 -5.67 -7.61 -10.31
C PRO A 26 -4.66 -8.47 -11.11
N ARG A 27 -3.81 -7.87 -11.95
CA ARG A 27 -2.88 -8.60 -12.83
C ARG A 27 -1.76 -9.30 -12.03
N ARG A 28 -1.42 -10.53 -12.43
CA ARG A 28 -0.45 -11.46 -11.80
C ARG A 28 -0.88 -11.95 -10.41
N GLU A 29 -0.71 -11.12 -9.40
CA GLU A 29 -1.20 -11.35 -8.05
C GLU A 29 -2.08 -10.16 -7.64
N PRO A 30 -3.30 -10.37 -7.12
CA PRO A 30 -4.16 -9.26 -6.72
C PRO A 30 -3.52 -8.51 -5.55
N HIS A 31 -3.18 -7.24 -5.79
CA HIS A 31 -2.49 -6.42 -4.79
C HIS A 31 -2.99 -4.97 -4.81
N VAL A 32 -2.91 -4.34 -3.64
CA VAL A 32 -3.17 -2.92 -3.45
C VAL A 32 -1.85 -2.18 -3.61
N VAL A 33 -1.83 -1.19 -4.50
CA VAL A 33 -0.72 -0.25 -4.65
C VAL A 33 -1.12 1.07 -4.02
N ILE A 34 -0.39 1.51 -3.01
CA ILE A 34 -0.50 2.82 -2.39
C ILE A 34 0.69 3.64 -2.87
N THR A 35 0.44 4.70 -3.62
CA THR A 35 1.47 5.64 -4.08
C THR A 35 1.38 6.91 -3.26
N CYS A 36 2.46 7.28 -2.58
CA CYS A 36 2.53 8.55 -1.87
C CYS A 36 2.79 9.68 -2.87
N LEU A 37 1.91 10.68 -2.91
CA LEU A 37 2.06 11.82 -3.82
C LEU A 37 3.11 12.83 -3.35
N ARG A 38 3.57 12.73 -2.09
CA ARG A 38 4.63 13.60 -1.55
C ARG A 38 6.04 13.16 -1.93
N CYS A 39 6.31 11.84 -1.92
CA CYS A 39 7.65 11.30 -2.14
C CYS A 39 7.76 10.34 -3.33
N GLY A 40 6.64 10.02 -4.00
CA GLY A 40 6.60 9.04 -5.09
C GLY A 40 6.74 7.58 -4.66
N GLY A 41 6.97 7.30 -3.38
CA GLY A 41 7.15 5.94 -2.87
C GLY A 41 5.93 5.06 -3.11
N HIS A 42 6.17 3.83 -3.57
CA HIS A 42 5.14 2.82 -3.84
C HIS A 42 5.13 1.74 -2.76
N MET A 43 3.99 1.57 -2.10
CA MET A 43 3.76 0.49 -1.15
C MET A 43 2.81 -0.53 -1.76
N ARG A 44 3.21 -1.81 -1.73
CA ARG A 44 2.41 -2.91 -2.29
C ARG A 44 1.95 -3.83 -1.15
N ILE A 45 0.65 -4.11 -1.12
CA ILE A 45 0.03 -4.99 -0.15
C ILE A 45 -0.68 -6.09 -0.93
N PRO A 46 -0.18 -7.35 -0.91
CA PRO A 46 -0.90 -8.45 -1.54
C PRO A 46 -2.22 -8.69 -0.81
N LEU A 47 -3.30 -8.89 -1.58
CA LEU A 47 -4.65 -9.15 -1.04
C LEU A 47 -4.80 -10.61 -0.61
N ARG A 48 -4.11 -11.53 -1.28
CA ARG A 48 -4.08 -12.93 -0.86
C ARG A 48 -3.21 -13.05 0.40
N PRO A 49 -3.75 -13.54 1.53
CA PRO A 49 -2.89 -13.95 2.62
C PRO A 49 -1.96 -15.04 2.07
N LYS A 50 -0.66 -14.98 2.40
CA LYS A 50 0.20 -16.17 2.24
C LYS A 50 -0.52 -17.27 2.99
N LYS A 51 -1.01 -18.31 2.29
CA LYS A 51 -1.64 -19.47 2.92
C LYS A 51 -0.80 -19.81 4.13
N ALA A 52 -1.38 -19.75 5.32
CA ALA A 52 -0.74 -20.26 6.52
C ALA A 52 -0.30 -21.68 6.15
N ARG A 53 1.02 -21.90 6.08
CA ARG A 53 1.55 -23.26 5.99
C ARG A 53 0.97 -23.94 7.24
N ARG A 54 0.16 -24.98 7.01
CA ARG A 54 -0.37 -25.85 8.07
C ARG A 54 0.74 -26.26 9.02
#